data_AF-A0A3S9A5E4-F1
#
_entry.id   AF-A0A3S9A5E4-F1
#
_cell.length_a   1.000
_cell.length_b   1.000
_cell.length_c   1.000
_cell.angle_alpha   90.00
_cell.angle_beta   90.00
_cell.angle_gamma   90.00
#
_symmetry.space_group_name_H-M   'P 1'
#
loop_
_entity.id
_entity.type
_entity.pdbx_description
1 polymer ?
#
loop_
_entity_poly.entity_id
_entity_poly.type
_entity_poly.pdbx_seq_one_letter_code
_entity_poly.pdbx_strand_id
1 'polypeptide(L)'
;MKLSLIKRAGYSASLLAMLIWMLLVWQGPYFDGMTKFSPAHSFVMIVLPACLFVLGLLQSRVIPLIIAFLWSVPYGVVMLSSSSIYCLVGVVTIVYLISLMLCRYKRMRYW
;
A
#
# COMPACT_ATOMS: atom_id res chain seq x y z
N MET A 1 7.94 -17.80 -11.24
CA MET A 1 7.89 -16.32 -11.37
C MET A 1 9.28 -15.73 -11.07
N LYS A 2 9.82 -14.86 -11.95
CA LYS A 2 11.11 -14.20 -11.74
C LYS A 2 10.99 -13.14 -10.64
N LEU A 3 12.03 -12.98 -9.81
CA LEU A 3 12.05 -11.99 -8.71
C LEU A 3 11.82 -10.56 -9.21
N SER A 4 12.33 -10.24 -10.40
CA SER A 4 12.11 -8.95 -11.06
C SER A 4 10.65 -8.66 -11.37
N LEU A 5 9.85 -9.69 -11.63
CA LEU A 5 8.43 -9.56 -11.95
C LEU A 5 7.61 -9.26 -10.68
N ILE A 6 7.97 -9.88 -9.55
CA ILE A 6 7.39 -9.60 -8.23
C ILE A 6 7.69 -8.17 -7.81
N LYS A 7 8.94 -7.72 -7.97
CA LYS A 7 9.34 -6.33 -7.69
C LYS A 7 8.57 -5.33 -8.53
N ARG A 8 8.41 -5.59 -9.83
CA ARG A 8 7.60 -4.75 -10.74
C ARG A 8 6.15 -4.63 -10.27
N ALA A 9 5.52 -5.74 -9.90
CA ALA A 9 4.14 -5.74 -9.40
C ALA A 9 4.01 -4.91 -8.10
N GLY A 10 4.96 -5.07 -7.18
CA GLY A 10 5.02 -4.28 -5.95
C GLY A 10 5.20 -2.78 -6.22
N TYR A 11 6.12 -2.40 -7.13
CA TYR A 11 6.30 -1.00 -7.52
C TYR A 11 5.06 -0.40 -8.18
N SER A 12 4.40 -1.14 -9.09
CA SER A 12 3.15 -0.67 -9.69
C SER A 12 2.04 -0.47 -8.67
N ALA A 13 1.95 -1.36 -7.66
CA ALA A 13 0.96 -1.23 -6.59
C ALA A 13 1.21 0.01 -5.72
N SER A 14 2.48 0.29 -5.39
CA SER A 14 2.85 1.50 -4.64
C SER A 14 2.61 2.78 -5.44
N LEU A 15 2.91 2.76 -6.75
CA LEU A 15 2.61 3.89 -7.63
C LEU A 15 1.10 4.15 -7.71
N LEU A 16 0.31 3.09 -7.83
CA LEU A 16 -1.15 3.16 -7.85
C LEU A 16 -1.69 3.74 -6.53
N ALA A 17 -1.12 3.33 -5.37
CA ALA A 17 -1.49 3.88 -4.07
C ALA A 17 -1.26 5.39 -3.98
N MET A 18 -0.11 5.86 -4.48
CA MET A 18 0.21 7.29 -4.50
C MET A 18 -0.75 8.07 -5.43
N LEU A 19 -1.08 7.51 -6.59
CA LEU A 19 -2.04 8.11 -7.52
C LEU A 19 -3.46 8.17 -6.91
N ILE A 20 -3.91 7.11 -6.24
CA ILE A 20 -5.21 7.10 -5.54
C ILE A 20 -5.22 8.18 -4.45
N TRP A 21 -4.12 8.35 -3.71
CA TRP A 21 -4.04 9.43 -2.72
C TRP A 21 -4.10 10.83 -3.35
N MET A 22 -3.45 11.07 -4.50
CA MET A 22 -3.57 12.35 -5.20
C MET A 22 -5.02 12.63 -5.61
N LEU A 23 -5.73 11.62 -6.13
CA LEU A 23 -7.15 11.74 -6.47
C LEU A 23 -8.01 12.02 -5.23
N LEU A 24 -7.70 11.37 -4.10
CA LEU A 24 -8.39 11.56 -2.82
C LEU A 24 -8.25 13.00 -2.31
N VAL A 25 -7.07 13.61 -2.45
CA VAL A 25 -6.85 15.00 -2.06
C VAL A 25 -7.60 15.97 -2.98
N TRP A 26 -7.64 15.69 -4.29
CA TRP A 26 -8.22 16.59 -5.27
C TRP A 26 -9.75 16.56 -5.31
N GLN A 27 -10.37 15.40 -5.11
CA GLN A 27 -11.84 15.26 -5.16
C GLN A 27 -12.55 15.71 -3.87
N GLY A 28 -11.81 16.15 -2.84
CA GLY A 28 -12.40 16.47 -1.53
C GLY A 28 -12.96 15.22 -0.82
N PRO A 29 -13.40 15.33 0.44
CA PRO A 29 -13.92 14.18 1.19
C PRO A 29 -15.23 13.69 0.57
N TYR A 30 -15.15 12.79 -0.41
CA TYR A 30 -16.32 12.17 -1.06
C TYR A 30 -16.99 11.10 -0.18
N PHE A 31 -16.48 10.90 1.04
CA PHE A 31 -17.01 9.99 2.05
C PHE A 31 -17.37 10.78 3.30
N ASP A 32 -18.60 10.63 3.80
CA ASP A 32 -19.05 11.17 5.09
C ASP A 32 -18.17 10.73 6.28
N GLY A 33 -17.38 9.66 6.12
CA GLY A 33 -16.38 9.23 7.09
C GLY A 33 -15.03 9.97 7.02
N MET A 34 -14.69 10.59 5.88
CA MET A 34 -13.42 11.31 5.67
C MET A 34 -13.51 12.81 5.94
N THR A 35 -14.72 13.38 6.05
CA THR A 35 -14.90 14.77 6.51
C THR A 35 -14.28 15.02 7.90
N LYS A 36 -14.07 13.95 8.69
CA LYS A 36 -13.41 13.98 10.00
C LYS A 36 -11.89 13.82 9.96
N PHE A 37 -11.31 13.37 8.84
CA PHE A 37 -9.88 13.08 8.73
C PHE A 37 -9.17 14.11 7.86
N SER A 38 -8.15 14.75 8.42
CA SER A 38 -7.29 15.69 7.67
C SER A 38 -6.60 14.98 6.50
N PRO A 39 -6.37 15.65 5.34
CA PRO A 39 -5.60 15.12 4.22
C PRO A 39 -4.21 14.59 4.63
N ALA A 40 -3.62 15.18 5.67
CA ALA A 40 -2.35 14.73 6.24
C ALA A 40 -2.45 13.33 6.87
N HIS A 41 -3.59 12.99 7.48
CA HIS A 41 -3.81 11.66 8.06
C HIS A 41 -3.87 10.59 6.97
N SER A 42 -4.60 10.87 5.88
CA SER A 42 -4.68 9.99 4.71
C SER A 42 -3.32 9.82 4.02
N PHE A 43 -2.49 10.86 4.01
CA PHE A 43 -1.12 10.79 3.48
C PHE A 43 -0.26 9.82 4.29
N VAL A 44 -0.29 9.94 5.62
CA VAL A 44 0.47 9.05 6.52
C VAL A 44 -0.01 7.60 6.40
N MET A 45 -1.31 7.38 6.17
CA MET A 45 -1.88 6.03 6.08
C MET A 45 -1.72 5.34 4.72
N ILE A 46 -1.58 6.09 3.62
CA ILE A 46 -1.48 5.52 2.26
C ILE A 46 -0.06 5.68 1.69
N VAL A 47 0.47 6.90 1.70
CA VAL A 47 1.72 7.24 1.00
C VAL A 47 2.93 6.76 1.79
N LEU A 48 2.93 6.94 3.11
CA LEU A 48 4.05 6.53 3.97
C LEU A 48 4.32 5.00 3.91
N PRO A 49 3.31 4.11 4.07
CA PRO A 49 3.53 2.69 3.88
C PRO A 49 3.90 2.33 2.43
N ALA A 50 3.40 3.05 1.42
CA ALA A 50 3.82 2.84 0.04
C ALA A 50 5.32 3.15 -0.16
N CYS A 51 5.82 4.26 0.39
CA CYS A 51 7.24 4.58 0.39
C CYS A 51 8.08 3.51 1.10
N LEU A 52 7.67 3.08 2.29
CA LEU A 52 8.33 2.02 3.04
C LEU A 52 8.37 0.68 2.27
N PHE A 53 7.29 0.35 1.57
CA PHE A 53 7.20 -0.86 0.75
C PHE A 53 8.19 -0.82 -0.42
N VAL A 54 8.27 0.32 -1.12
CA VAL A 54 9.22 0.56 -2.22
C VAL A 54 10.67 0.45 -1.72
N LEU A 55 10.97 1.08 -0.57
CA LEU A 55 12.30 0.99 0.05
C LEU A 55 12.66 -0.45 0.41
N GLY A 56 11.70 -1.21 0.96
CA GLY A 56 11.90 -2.63 1.25
C GLY A 56 12.18 -3.48 0.02
N LEU A 57 11.48 -3.22 -1.09
CA LEU A 57 11.75 -3.88 -2.37
C LEU A 57 13.12 -3.52 -2.95
N LEU A 58 13.54 -2.26 -2.80
CA LEU A 58 14.83 -1.76 -3.28
C LEU A 58 15.98 -2.42 -2.50
N GLN A 59 15.90 -2.40 -1.17
CA GLN A 59 16.89 -3.01 -0.28
C GLN A 59 16.77 -4.55 -0.24
N SER A 60 15.73 -5.12 -0.85
CA SER A 60 15.39 -6.56 -0.79
C SER A 60 15.33 -7.09 0.66
N ARG A 61 14.84 -6.24 1.57
CA ARG A 61 14.69 -6.53 3.01
C ARG A 61 13.24 -6.75 3.32
N VAL A 62 12.93 -7.81 4.05
CA VAL A 62 11.51 -8.14 4.28
C VAL A 62 10.89 -7.38 5.46
N ILE A 63 11.68 -6.98 6.46
CA ILE A 63 11.17 -6.19 7.61
C ILE A 63 10.41 -4.93 7.16
N PRO A 64 10.95 -4.04 6.29
CA PRO A 64 10.21 -2.87 5.84
C PRO A 64 8.94 -3.21 5.05
N LEU A 65 8.90 -4.34 4.30
CA LEU A 65 7.66 -4.80 3.66
C LEU A 65 6.60 -5.20 4.69
N ILE A 66 6.99 -5.87 5.78
CA ILE A 66 6.07 -6.28 6.86
C ILE A 66 5.51 -5.04 7.55
N ILE A 67 6.37 -4.08 7.90
CA ILE A 67 5.95 -2.84 8.56
C ILE A 67 4.98 -2.07 7.67
N ALA A 68 5.30 -1.91 6.39
CA ALA A 68 4.41 -1.24 5.43
C ALA A 68 3.05 -1.96 5.28
N PHE A 69 3.06 -3.29 5.27
CA PHE A 69 1.84 -4.09 5.22
C PHE A 69 1.01 -3.91 6.50
N LEU A 70 1.58 -4.15 7.69
CA LEU A 70 0.86 -3.99 8.96
C LEU A 70 0.28 -2.58 9.13
N TRP A 71 1.02 -1.57 8.67
CA TRP A 71 0.56 -0.18 8.73
C TRP A 71 -0.63 0.07 7.80
N SER A 72 -0.61 -0.47 6.59
CA SER A 72 -1.67 -0.25 5.59
C SER A 72 -2.92 -1.10 5.80
N VAL A 73 -2.83 -2.25 6.47
CA VAL A 73 -3.95 -3.17 6.75
C VAL A 73 -5.18 -2.51 7.37
N PRO A 74 -5.11 -1.81 8.53
CA PRO A 74 -6.30 -1.28 9.17
C PRO A 74 -7.05 -0.31 8.24
N TYR A 75 -6.33 0.53 7.52
CA TYR A 75 -6.91 1.47 6.56
C TYR A 75 -7.47 0.76 5.32
N GLY A 76 -6.74 -0.22 4.78
CA GLY A 76 -7.16 -1.01 3.61
C GLY A 76 -8.45 -1.80 3.87
N VAL A 77 -8.60 -2.39 5.05
CA VAL A 77 -9.83 -3.11 5.44
C VAL A 77 -11.03 -2.18 5.53
N VAL A 78 -10.87 -0.99 6.12
CA VAL A 78 -11.94 0.01 6.19
C VAL A 78 -12.33 0.47 4.78
N MET A 79 -11.35 0.66 3.90
CA MET A 79 -11.60 1.11 2.53
C MET A 79 -12.13 0.00 1.59
N LEU A 80 -11.92 -1.28 1.90
CA LEU A 80 -12.52 -2.41 1.17
C LEU A 80 -14.06 -2.43 1.30
N SER A 81 -14.56 -1.96 2.44
CA SER A 81 -16.00 -1.81 2.68
C SER A 81 -16.62 -0.60 1.97
N SER A 82 -15.80 0.24 1.32
CA SER A 82 -16.24 1.39 0.53
C SER A 82 -16.62 0.97 -0.90
N SER A 83 -17.77 1.44 -1.39
CA SER A 83 -18.27 1.15 -2.75
C SER A 83 -17.65 2.01 -3.86
N SER A 84 -16.39 2.44 -3.72
CA SER A 84 -15.78 3.45 -4.60
C SER A 84 -14.37 3.07 -5.07
N ILE A 85 -13.72 3.97 -5.81
CA ILE A 85 -12.29 3.90 -6.18
C ILE A 85 -11.40 3.63 -4.95
N TYR A 86 -11.85 3.95 -3.74
CA TYR A 86 -11.11 3.68 -2.51
C TYR A 86 -10.99 2.19 -2.17
N CYS A 87 -11.88 1.32 -2.70
CA CYS A 87 -11.71 -0.14 -2.61
C CYS A 87 -10.38 -0.60 -3.22
N LEU A 88 -9.84 0.13 -4.21
CA LEU A 88 -8.52 -0.13 -4.80
C LEU A 88 -7.39 -0.01 -3.77
N VAL A 89 -7.55 0.80 -2.70
CA VAL A 89 -6.57 0.85 -1.60
C VAL A 89 -6.49 -0.50 -0.88
N GLY A 90 -7.64 -1.14 -0.64
CA GLY A 90 -7.66 -2.48 -0.09
C GLY A 90 -7.08 -3.52 -1.06
N VAL A 91 -7.34 -3.40 -2.36
CA VAL A 91 -6.71 -4.25 -3.39
C VAL A 91 -5.18 -4.09 -3.38
N VAL A 92 -4.65 -2.87 -3.29
CA VAL A 92 -3.20 -2.62 -3.14
C VAL A 92 -2.65 -3.33 -1.91
N THR A 93 -3.39 -3.31 -0.81
CA THR A 93 -2.99 -4.00 0.44
C THR A 93 -2.89 -5.52 0.25
N ILE A 94 -3.81 -6.12 -0.52
CA ILE A 94 -3.75 -7.54 -0.92
C ILE A 94 -2.53 -7.80 -1.81
N VAL A 95 -2.23 -6.91 -2.75
CA VAL A 95 -1.04 -7.03 -3.62
C VAL A 95 0.25 -6.94 -2.81
N TYR A 96 0.31 -6.10 -1.78
CA TYR A 96 1.42 -6.06 -0.84
C TYR A 96 1.60 -7.38 -0.10
N LEU A 97 0.50 -7.99 0.38
CA LEU A 97 0.54 -9.31 1.01
C LEU A 97 1.08 -10.39 0.06
N ILE A 98 0.56 -10.45 -1.16
CA ILE A 98 1.00 -11.42 -2.18
C ILE A 98 2.48 -11.22 -2.50
N SER A 99 2.90 -9.97 -2.71
CA SER A 99 4.30 -9.62 -2.98
C SER A 99 5.21 -9.98 -1.81
N LEU A 100 4.78 -9.75 -0.58
CA LEU A 100 5.50 -10.11 0.65
C LEU A 100 5.65 -11.63 0.78
N MET A 101 4.58 -12.40 0.54
CA MET A 101 4.62 -13.87 0.56
C MET A 101 5.55 -14.43 -0.52
N LEU A 102 5.51 -13.88 -1.73
CA LEU A 102 6.41 -14.28 -2.82
C LEU A 102 7.88 -13.93 -2.53
N CYS A 103 8.14 -12.75 -1.94
CA CYS A 103 9.47 -12.35 -1.47
C CYS A 103 9.98 -13.28 -0.35
N ARG A 104 9.10 -13.73 0.54
CA ARG A 104 9.41 -14.72 1.60
C ARG A 104 9.70 -16.09 1.04
N TYR A 105 8.90 -16.56 0.07
CA TYR A 105 9.14 -17.83 -0.62
C TYR A 105 10.51 -17.86 -1.32
N LYS A 106 10.97 -16.70 -1.82
CA LYS A 106 12.31 -16.53 -2.40
C LYS A 106 13.44 -16.33 -1.39
N ARG A 107 13.17 -16.54 -0.09
CA ARG A 107 14.14 -16.37 1.03
C ARG A 107 14.89 -15.03 0.98
N MET A 108 14.18 -13.92 0.74
CA MET A 108 14.79 -12.59 0.90
C MET A 108 15.33 -12.40 2.33
N ARG A 109 16.46 -11.70 2.44
CA ARG A 109 17.16 -11.45 3.71
C ARG A 109 16.28 -10.64 4.66
N TYR A 110 16.33 -10.98 5.94
CA TYR A 110 15.49 -10.37 6.98
C TYR A 110 16.05 -9.00 7.38
N TRP A 111 17.38 -8.90 7.48
CA TRP A 111 18.15 -7.74 7.91
C TRP A 111 19.19 -7.35 6.90
#